data_AF-A0A4V6T580-F1
#
_entry.id   AF-A0A4V6T580-F1
#
_cell.length_a   1.000
_cell.length_b   1.000
_cell.length_c   1.000
_cell.angle_alpha   90.00
_cell.angle_beta   90.00
_cell.angle_gamma   90.00
#
_symmetry.space_group_name_H-M   'P 1'
#
loop_
_entity.id
_entity.type
_entity.pdbx_description
1 polymer ?
#
loop_
_entity_poly.entity_id
_entity_poly.type
_entity_poly.pdbx_seq_one_letter_code
_entity_poly.pdbx_strand_id
1 'polypeptide(L)'
;MAPITINAILISTLFATFAGVNSAPTLHSRPSHKSSLHLARADAELVKQNAITAQGLNAKFATMSESDSCQDGQTACISNGFAQCVGSKWQVQACTGDLQCFALPLVNSQGTSLTCDTPEDAAARFQNAGVTGG
;
A
#
# COMPACT_ATOMS: atom_id res chain seq x y z
N MET A 1 -37.95 -25.36 -0.46
CA MET A 1 -37.23 -26.62 -0.79
C MET A 1 -35.93 -26.21 -1.50
N ALA A 2 -34.71 -26.36 -1.00
CA ALA A 2 -34.14 -27.11 0.12
C ALA A 2 -33.00 -26.29 0.77
N PRO A 3 -32.69 -26.50 2.07
CA PRO A 3 -31.52 -25.91 2.73
C PRO A 3 -30.25 -26.75 2.46
N ILE A 4 -29.13 -26.09 2.18
CA ILE A 4 -27.82 -26.74 2.11
C ILE A 4 -27.24 -26.85 3.53
N THR A 5 -26.77 -28.07 3.78
CA THR A 5 -26.40 -28.71 5.03
C THR A 5 -25.22 -28.10 5.79
N ILE A 6 -25.39 -28.07 7.12
CA ILE A 6 -24.39 -27.80 8.15
C ILE A 6 -23.32 -28.90 8.12
N ASN A 7 -22.06 -28.52 7.93
CA ASN A 7 -20.93 -29.43 8.03
C ASN A 7 -20.56 -29.65 9.50
N ALA A 8 -21.01 -30.77 10.07
CA ALA A 8 -20.59 -31.25 11.37
C ALA A 8 -19.21 -31.93 11.23
N ILE A 9 -18.15 -31.28 11.74
CA ILE A 9 -16.84 -31.92 11.88
C ILE A 9 -16.71 -32.38 13.32
N LEU A 10 -16.69 -33.71 13.47
CA LEU A 10 -16.55 -34.46 14.71
C LEU A 10 -15.20 -34.18 15.36
N ILE A 11 -15.24 -33.72 16.61
CA ILE A 11 -14.08 -33.56 17.49
C ILE A 11 -13.73 -34.93 18.06
N SER A 12 -12.53 -35.42 17.76
CA SER A 12 -11.92 -36.51 18.51
C SER A 12 -10.40 -36.37 18.48
N THR A 13 -9.77 -36.17 19.63
CA THR A 13 -8.47 -36.76 19.97
C THR A 13 -8.13 -36.50 21.44
N LEU A 14 -8.44 -37.53 22.21
CA LEU A 14 -7.76 -38.13 23.36
C LEU A 14 -6.44 -37.49 23.85
N PHE A 15 -6.42 -37.22 25.16
CA PHE A 15 -5.24 -36.90 25.99
C PHE A 15 -4.18 -38.02 25.97
N ALA A 16 -2.90 -37.65 25.94
CA ALA A 16 -1.80 -38.46 26.48
C ALA A 16 -0.75 -37.56 27.13
N THR A 17 -0.62 -37.67 28.45
CA THR A 17 0.41 -37.05 29.30
C THR A 17 1.68 -37.88 29.29
N PHE A 18 2.85 -37.29 29.05
CA PHE A 18 4.13 -37.77 29.61
C PHE A 18 5.07 -36.59 29.90
N ALA A 19 5.45 -36.45 31.17
CA ALA A 19 6.52 -35.57 31.63
C ALA A 19 7.87 -36.29 31.53
N GLY A 20 8.92 -35.55 31.18
CA GLY A 20 10.30 -36.04 31.18
C GLY A 20 11.26 -35.02 30.59
N VAL A 21 11.75 -34.10 31.42
CA VAL A 21 12.75 -33.08 31.08
C VAL A 21 14.14 -33.70 30.99
N ASN A 22 14.85 -33.44 29.88
CA ASN A 22 16.31 -33.52 29.82
C ASN A 22 16.83 -32.19 29.29
N SER A 23 17.41 -31.39 30.19
CA SER A 23 18.12 -30.16 29.85
C SER A 23 19.43 -30.52 29.13
N ALA A 24 19.58 -30.05 27.89
CA ALA A 24 20.82 -30.09 27.12
C ALA A 24 21.29 -28.64 26.84
N PRO A 25 22.62 -28.40 26.76
CA PRO A 25 23.21 -27.08 26.93
C PRO A 25 22.83 -26.14 25.79
N THR A 26 22.39 -24.94 26.14
CA THR A 26 22.05 -23.88 25.20
C THR A 26 23.33 -23.21 24.67
N LEU A 27 23.93 -23.82 23.65
CA LEU A 27 24.78 -23.09 22.70
C LEU A 27 23.86 -22.15 21.90
N HIS A 28 23.66 -20.94 22.42
CA HIS A 28 22.94 -19.86 21.75
C HIS A 28 23.75 -19.35 20.55
N SER A 29 23.76 -20.10 19.46
CA SER A 29 24.09 -19.56 18.14
C SER A 29 22.93 -18.67 17.70
N ARG A 30 23.07 -17.35 17.87
CA ARG A 30 22.13 -16.35 17.33
C ARG A 30 22.10 -16.45 15.80
N PRO A 31 20.98 -16.81 15.14
CA PRO A 31 20.80 -16.56 13.72
C PRO A 31 20.02 -15.25 13.55
N SER A 32 20.44 -14.16 14.21
CA SER A 32 19.75 -12.86 14.17
C SER A 32 20.29 -11.96 13.05
N HIS A 33 20.15 -12.40 11.80
CA HIS A 33 20.32 -11.53 10.62
C HIS A 33 19.35 -11.85 9.47
N LYS A 34 18.77 -13.06 9.41
CA LYS A 34 17.85 -13.44 8.31
C LYS A 34 16.45 -12.83 8.46
N SER A 35 15.97 -12.62 9.69
CA SER A 35 14.64 -12.03 9.94
C SER A 35 14.58 -10.55 9.55
N SER A 36 15.61 -9.77 9.88
CA SER A 36 15.71 -8.35 9.50
C SER A 36 15.80 -8.15 7.99
N LEU A 37 16.55 -9.01 7.28
CA LEU A 37 16.61 -8.97 5.82
C LEU A 37 15.27 -9.33 5.17
N HIS A 38 14.52 -10.27 5.75
CA HIS A 38 13.22 -10.65 5.23
C HIS A 38 12.18 -9.53 5.41
N LEU A 39 12.16 -8.84 6.56
CA LEU A 39 11.29 -7.68 6.75
C LEU A 39 11.67 -6.56 5.77
N ALA A 40 12.95 -6.20 5.69
CA ALA A 40 13.41 -5.16 4.76
C ALA A 40 13.08 -5.47 3.29
N ARG A 41 13.13 -6.75 2.89
CA ARG A 41 12.69 -7.18 1.55
C ARG A 41 11.18 -7.08 1.37
N ALA A 42 10.40 -7.47 2.38
CA ALA A 42 8.95 -7.35 2.33
C ALA A 42 8.52 -5.88 2.26
N ASP A 43 9.18 -5.00 3.01
CA ASP A 43 8.96 -3.55 2.97
C ASP A 43 9.34 -2.99 1.59
N ALA A 44 10.51 -3.36 1.04
CA ALA A 44 10.92 -2.92 -0.29
C ALA A 44 9.93 -3.35 -1.39
N GLU A 45 9.43 -4.59 -1.33
CA GLU A 45 8.42 -5.08 -2.26
C GLU A 45 7.08 -4.35 -2.10
N LEU A 46 6.67 -4.06 -0.86
CA LEU A 46 5.48 -3.26 -0.57
C LEU A 46 5.58 -1.87 -1.19
N VAL A 47 6.70 -1.16 -0.96
CA VAL A 47 6.91 0.18 -1.51
C VAL A 47 6.95 0.15 -3.05
N LYS A 48 7.58 -0.87 -3.64
CA LYS A 48 7.59 -1.06 -5.09
C LYS A 48 6.17 -1.26 -5.66
N GLN A 49 5.36 -2.09 -5.01
CA GLN A 49 3.98 -2.33 -5.44
C GLN A 49 3.12 -1.05 -5.32
N ASN A 50 3.31 -0.29 -4.24
CA ASN A 50 2.67 1.01 -4.08
C ASN A 50 3.07 1.99 -5.17
N ALA A 51 4.34 1.97 -5.60
CA ALA A 51 4.85 2.85 -6.65
C ALA A 51 4.22 2.52 -8.02
N ILE A 52 4.09 1.24 -8.36
CA ILE A 52 3.39 0.82 -9.58
C ILE A 52 1.93 1.28 -9.56
N THR A 53 1.26 1.15 -8.41
CA THR A 53 -0.11 1.65 -8.25
C THR A 53 -0.18 3.17 -8.41
N ALA A 54 0.75 3.91 -7.81
CA ALA A 54 0.83 5.36 -7.92
C ALA A 54 1.08 5.82 -9.37
N GLN A 55 1.95 5.15 -10.13
CA GLN A 55 2.14 5.41 -11.56
C GLN A 55 0.84 5.24 -12.35
N GLY A 56 0.09 4.17 -12.07
CA GLY A 56 -1.21 3.94 -12.70
C GLY A 56 -2.22 5.05 -12.37
N LEU A 57 -2.21 5.56 -11.14
CA LEU A 57 -3.04 6.69 -10.75
C LEU A 57 -2.62 7.98 -11.45
N ASN A 58 -1.33 8.31 -11.49
CA ASN A 58 -0.82 9.49 -12.21
C ASN A 58 -1.19 9.44 -13.70
N ALA A 59 -1.03 8.27 -14.34
CA ALA A 59 -1.41 8.07 -15.73
C ALA A 59 -2.91 8.29 -15.94
N LYS A 60 -3.76 7.81 -15.02
CA LYS A 60 -5.21 8.05 -15.05
C LYS A 60 -5.55 9.54 -14.86
N PHE A 61 -4.92 10.18 -13.89
CA PHE A 61 -5.14 11.59 -13.58
C PHE A 61 -4.75 12.51 -14.74
N ALA A 62 -3.70 12.16 -15.48
CA ALA A 62 -3.28 12.89 -16.67
C ALA A 62 -4.34 12.91 -17.79
N THR A 63 -5.31 11.99 -17.78
CA THR A 63 -6.41 11.96 -18.76
C THR A 63 -7.70 12.64 -18.25
N MET A 64 -7.72 13.09 -16.99
CA MET A 64 -8.90 13.65 -16.36
C MET A 64 -8.97 15.17 -16.53
N SER A 65 -10.19 15.70 -16.50
CA SER A 65 -10.48 17.13 -16.56
C SER A 65 -11.44 17.56 -15.47
N GLU A 66 -11.46 18.86 -15.17
CA GLU A 66 -12.39 19.46 -14.20
C GLU A 66 -13.86 19.30 -14.62
N SER A 67 -14.11 19.09 -15.91
CA SER A 67 -15.46 18.90 -16.47
C SER A 67 -15.98 17.47 -16.31
N ASP A 68 -15.13 16.52 -15.93
CA ASP A 68 -15.52 15.13 -15.72
C ASP A 68 -16.46 15.02 -14.52
N SER A 69 -17.45 14.15 -14.61
CA SER A 69 -18.26 13.80 -13.45
C SER A 69 -17.48 12.88 -12.50
N CYS A 70 -17.79 12.98 -11.22
CA CYS A 70 -17.13 12.20 -10.17
C CYS A 70 -18.11 11.71 -9.12
N GLN A 71 -17.66 10.80 -8.27
CA GLN A 71 -18.43 10.34 -7.11
C GLN A 71 -17.96 11.06 -5.85
N ASP A 72 -18.91 11.55 -5.05
CA ASP A 72 -18.62 12.29 -3.82
C ASP A 72 -17.60 11.58 -2.93
N GLY A 73 -16.63 12.36 -2.43
CA GLY A 73 -15.54 11.87 -1.60
C GLY A 73 -14.34 11.31 -2.37
N GLN A 74 -14.43 11.13 -3.69
CA GLN A 74 -13.26 10.81 -4.50
C GLN A 74 -12.23 11.95 -4.46
N THR A 75 -10.96 11.58 -4.59
CA THR A 75 -9.85 12.52 -4.74
C THR A 75 -9.03 12.17 -5.96
N ALA A 76 -8.41 13.18 -6.57
CA ALA A 76 -7.60 13.04 -7.77
C ALA A 76 -6.54 14.15 -7.83
N CYS A 77 -5.60 14.01 -8.76
CA CYS A 77 -4.82 15.14 -9.26
C CYS A 77 -5.44 15.57 -10.59
N ILE A 78 -5.86 16.82 -10.72
CA ILE A 78 -6.46 17.35 -11.96
C ILE A 78 -5.82 18.71 -12.22
N SER A 79 -5.38 18.95 -13.46
CA SER A 79 -4.70 20.20 -13.83
C SER A 79 -3.52 20.54 -12.89
N ASN A 80 -2.77 19.53 -12.44
CA ASN A 80 -1.70 19.63 -11.42
C ASN A 80 -2.14 20.10 -10.02
N GLY A 81 -3.44 20.27 -9.77
CA GLY A 81 -4.01 20.59 -8.45
C GLY A 81 -4.57 19.35 -7.75
N PHE A 82 -4.67 19.44 -6.42
CA PHE A 82 -5.38 18.43 -5.62
C PHE A 82 -6.88 18.65 -5.79
N ALA A 83 -7.59 17.62 -6.24
CA ALA A 83 -9.02 17.66 -6.50
C ALA A 83 -9.80 16.80 -5.52
N GLN A 84 -10.93 17.31 -5.01
CA GLN A 84 -11.91 16.53 -4.26
C GLN A 84 -13.28 16.62 -4.92
N CYS A 85 -13.99 15.50 -5.01
CA CYS A 85 -15.33 15.47 -5.54
C CYS A 85 -16.37 15.85 -4.48
N VAL A 86 -17.17 16.89 -4.78
CA VAL A 86 -18.28 17.34 -3.93
C VAL A 86 -19.48 17.67 -4.82
N GLY A 87 -20.62 17.01 -4.58
CA GLY A 87 -21.83 17.17 -5.39
C GLY A 87 -21.65 16.75 -6.84
N SER A 88 -20.93 15.64 -7.06
CA SER A 88 -20.57 15.09 -8.38
C SER A 88 -19.73 16.01 -9.27
N LYS A 89 -19.04 16.99 -8.66
CA LYS A 89 -18.15 17.93 -9.36
C LYS A 89 -16.78 17.98 -8.69
N TRP A 90 -15.73 18.08 -9.49
CA TRP A 90 -14.38 18.29 -9.01
C TRP A 90 -14.22 19.71 -8.46
N GLN A 91 -13.73 19.80 -7.22
CA GLN A 91 -13.23 21.01 -6.60
C GLN A 91 -11.71 20.93 -6.61
N VAL A 92 -11.06 21.68 -7.50
CA VAL A 92 -9.61 21.67 -7.64
C VAL A 92 -8.99 22.78 -6.80
N GLN A 93 -8.09 22.39 -5.92
CA GLN A 93 -7.21 23.29 -5.19
C GLN A 93 -5.83 23.25 -5.84
N ALA A 94 -5.40 24.39 -6.39
CA ALA A 94 -4.06 24.51 -6.96
C ALA A 94 -2.98 24.27 -5.90
N CYS A 95 -1.92 23.56 -6.29
CA CYS A 95 -0.71 23.47 -5.49
C CYS A 95 0.00 24.84 -5.43
N THR A 96 0.72 25.10 -4.34
CA THR A 96 1.40 26.39 -4.15
C THR A 96 2.70 26.46 -4.95
N GLY A 97 2.97 27.58 -5.61
CA GLY A 97 4.23 27.80 -6.32
C GLY A 97 4.41 26.83 -7.48
N ASP A 98 5.60 26.23 -7.57
CA ASP A 98 5.96 25.29 -8.65
C ASP A 98 5.60 23.82 -8.33
N LEU A 99 4.90 23.58 -7.21
CA LEU A 99 4.47 22.24 -6.82
C LEU A 99 3.37 21.72 -7.75
N GLN A 100 3.31 20.40 -7.91
CA GLN A 100 2.26 19.71 -8.66
C GLN A 100 1.70 18.56 -7.83
N CYS A 101 0.42 18.23 -8.06
CA CYS A 101 -0.22 17.10 -7.41
C CYS A 101 0.25 15.79 -8.03
N PHE A 102 0.73 14.87 -7.19
CA PHE A 102 1.10 13.51 -7.57
C PHE A 102 0.43 12.49 -6.64
N ALA A 103 0.09 11.32 -7.18
CA ALA A 103 0.01 10.10 -6.39
C ALA A 103 1.42 9.61 -6.09
N LEU A 104 1.76 9.46 -4.81
CA LEU A 104 3.07 8.99 -4.36
C LEU A 104 2.93 7.68 -3.57
N PRO A 105 3.93 6.78 -3.65
CA PRO A 105 3.92 5.54 -2.89
C PRO A 105 4.02 5.80 -1.38
N LEU A 106 3.20 5.10 -0.60
CA LEU A 106 3.38 5.00 0.84
C LEU A 106 4.56 4.08 1.16
N VAL A 107 5.35 4.43 2.17
CA VAL A 107 6.61 3.72 2.51
C VAL A 107 6.46 2.74 3.67
N ASN A 108 5.44 2.92 4.52
CA ASN A 108 5.24 2.14 5.75
C ASN A 108 3.87 1.46 5.80
N SER A 109 3.10 1.53 4.71
CA SER A 109 1.73 1.02 4.65
C SER A 109 1.36 0.75 3.19
N GLN A 110 0.37 -0.12 2.98
CA GLN A 110 -0.16 -0.38 1.64
C GLN A 110 -0.90 0.86 1.10
N GLY A 111 -0.69 1.17 -0.18
CA GLY A 111 -1.41 2.20 -0.90
C GLY A 111 -0.56 3.39 -1.32
N THR A 112 -1.25 4.48 -1.64
CA THR A 112 -0.68 5.71 -2.18
C THR A 112 -1.24 6.92 -1.45
N SER A 113 -0.63 8.08 -1.64
CA SER A 113 -1.11 9.35 -1.11
C SER A 113 -1.06 10.41 -2.19
N LEU A 114 -2.08 11.27 -2.26
CA LEU A 114 -2.08 12.42 -3.15
C LEU A 114 -1.53 13.62 -2.40
N THR A 115 -0.49 14.26 -2.95
CA THR A 115 0.11 15.45 -2.34
C THR A 115 0.70 16.36 -3.40
N CYS A 116 0.77 17.65 -3.07
CA CYS A 116 1.56 18.61 -3.82
C CYS A 116 3.04 18.38 -3.48
N ASP A 117 3.88 18.21 -4.49
CA ASP A 117 5.33 18.04 -4.34
C ASP A 117 6.05 18.63 -5.56
N THR A 118 7.38 18.69 -5.52
CA THR A 118 8.16 19.03 -6.72
C THR A 118 8.20 17.83 -7.68
N PRO A 119 8.24 18.04 -9.00
CA PRO A 119 8.44 16.94 -9.95
C PRO A 119 9.72 16.14 -9.67
N GLU A 120 10.78 16.80 -9.24
CA GLU A 120 12.06 16.18 -8.91
C GLU A 120 11.94 15.24 -7.69
N ASP A 121 11.29 15.69 -6.62
CA ASP A 121 11.09 14.89 -5.41
C ASP A 121 10.12 13.73 -5.64
N ALA A 122 9.05 13.96 -6.42
CA ALA A 122 8.14 12.91 -6.84
C ALA A 122 8.90 11.81 -7.61
N ALA A 123 9.69 12.19 -8.62
CA ALA A 123 10.51 11.26 -9.40
C ALA A 123 11.52 10.50 -8.53
N ALA A 124 12.18 11.18 -7.59
CA ALA A 124 13.11 10.56 -6.66
C ALA A 124 12.42 9.48 -5.79
N ARG A 125 11.18 9.71 -5.36
CA ARG A 125 10.42 8.70 -4.57
C ARG A 125 10.08 7.45 -5.37
N PHE A 126 9.77 7.58 -6.67
CA PHE A 126 9.57 6.42 -7.54
C PHE A 126 10.88 5.66 -7.79
N GLN A 127 11.98 6.37 -8.03
CA GLN A 127 13.31 5.75 -8.18
C GLN A 127 13.72 5.01 -6.91
N ASN A 128 13.52 5.61 -5.74
CA ASN A 128 13.80 4.97 -4.44
C ASN A 128 12.92 3.75 -4.16
N ALA A 129 11.72 3.71 -4.74
CA ALA A 129 10.84 2.54 -4.69
C ALA A 129 11.26 1.41 -5.65
N GLY A 130 12.34 1.61 -6.44
CA GLY A 130 12.85 0.62 -7.38
C GLY A 130 12.03 0.50 -8.67
N VAL A 131 11.31 1.57 -9.07
CA VAL A 131 10.63 1.65 -10.37
C VAL A 131 11.22 2.78 -11.22
N THR A 132 11.04 2.66 -12.54
CA THR A 132 11.44 3.70 -13.51
C THR A 132 10.24 4.54 -13.93
N GLY A 133 10.42 5.86 -13.98
CA GLY A 133 9.33 6.80 -14.27
C GLY A 133 8.42 7.06 -13.07
N GLY A 134 7.61 8.11 -13.14
CA GLY A 134 6.75 8.56 -12.05
C GLY A 134 5.86 9.69 -12.49
#